data_AF-B1PU19-F1
#
_entry.id   AF-B1PU19-F1
#
_cell.length_a   1.000
_cell.length_b   1.000
_cell.length_c   1.000
_cell.angle_alpha   90.00
_cell.angle_beta   90.00
_cell.angle_gamma   90.00
#
_symmetry.space_group_name_H-M   'P 1'
#
loop_
_entity.id
_entity.type
_entity.pdbx_description
1 polymer ?
#
loop_
_entity_poly.entity_id
_entity_poly.type
_entity_poly.pdbx_seq_one_letter_code
_entity_poly.pdbx_strand_id
1 'polypeptide(L)'
;FYSKDMILEIVMISNINMFSFFLYFFSTGLTVCYSFRLVYYSMTGDLNCSSLNMLNDEGWVMLRGMMGLLIMSIIGGSILNWLIFPTPYMICLPLQMKLLTLFVCIFGGLFGYLISFMKLYTLNKSLIFYNLTSFLGSMWFMPFMSTYGVIYYPLNIGQVVGKSFDQGWSEYFGGQHLYQKLVNYSQTLFIMHNNNLKIYLLLFVFWILILFNFLMFF
;
A
#
# COMPACT_ATOMS: atom_id res chain seq x y z
N PHE A 1 21.31 -7.41 -20.29
CA PHE A 1 22.22 -7.02 -21.37
C PHE A 1 21.52 -6.10 -22.35
N TYR A 2 20.67 -6.60 -23.26
CA TYR A 2 20.05 -5.82 -24.34
C TYR A 2 19.36 -4.51 -23.93
N SER A 3 18.65 -4.47 -22.80
CA SER A 3 18.00 -3.25 -22.30
C SER A 3 18.86 -2.46 -21.32
N LYS A 4 19.19 -3.07 -20.18
CA LYS A 4 19.84 -2.37 -19.06
C LYS A 4 21.23 -1.80 -19.39
N ASP A 5 22.03 -2.51 -20.19
CA ASP A 5 23.38 -2.04 -20.57
C ASP A 5 23.27 -0.83 -21.51
N MET A 6 22.39 -0.92 -22.52
CA MET A 6 22.07 0.19 -23.41
C MET A 6 21.56 1.43 -22.67
N ILE A 7 20.69 1.25 -21.66
CA ILE A 7 20.20 2.37 -20.83
C ILE A 7 21.36 3.05 -20.09
N LEU A 8 22.26 2.27 -19.47
CA LEU A 8 23.40 2.84 -18.75
C LEU A 8 24.36 3.58 -19.68
N GLU A 9 24.56 3.09 -20.89
CA GLU A 9 25.37 3.77 -21.90
C GLU A 9 24.75 5.09 -22.38
N ILE A 10 23.44 5.14 -22.56
CA ILE A 10 22.73 6.39 -22.89
C ILE A 10 22.85 7.38 -21.72
N VAL A 11 22.73 6.89 -20.48
CA VAL A 11 22.95 7.69 -19.26
C VAL A 11 24.36 8.31 -19.25
N MET A 12 25.40 7.59 -19.72
CA MET A 12 26.76 8.14 -19.82
C MET A 12 26.89 9.31 -20.79
N ILE A 13 26.16 9.25 -21.91
CA ILE A 13 26.20 10.31 -22.94
C ILE A 13 25.37 11.51 -22.50
N SER A 14 24.29 11.27 -21.77
CA SER A 14 23.38 12.32 -21.34
C SER A 14 23.98 13.20 -20.24
N ASN A 15 23.54 14.46 -20.20
CA ASN A 15 23.95 15.43 -19.19
C ASN A 15 23.24 15.15 -17.85
N ILE A 16 23.75 14.19 -17.10
CA ILE A 16 23.24 13.78 -15.79
C ILE A 16 24.15 14.32 -14.68
N ASN A 17 23.56 14.71 -13.54
CA ASN A 17 24.33 15.14 -12.38
C ASN A 17 25.23 14.01 -11.86
N MET A 18 26.40 14.36 -11.33
CA MET A 18 27.35 13.38 -10.79
C MET A 18 26.76 12.48 -9.70
N PHE A 19 25.85 13.03 -8.87
CA PHE A 19 25.16 12.26 -7.84
C PHE A 19 24.25 11.17 -8.42
N SER A 20 23.42 11.52 -9.42
CA SER A 20 22.57 10.55 -10.12
C SER A 20 23.39 9.52 -10.89
N PHE A 21 24.49 9.94 -11.53
CA PHE A 21 25.43 9.02 -12.17
C PHE A 21 25.93 7.96 -11.18
N PHE A 22 26.40 8.39 -10.00
CA PHE A 22 26.85 7.48 -8.96
C PHE A 22 25.76 6.50 -8.53
N LEU A 23 24.53 6.98 -8.31
CA LEU A 23 23.41 6.13 -7.90
C LEU A 23 23.05 5.07 -8.95
N TYR A 24 23.09 5.40 -10.24
CA TYR A 24 22.84 4.41 -11.31
C TYR A 24 23.85 3.27 -11.26
N PHE A 25 25.14 3.57 -11.20
CA PHE A 25 26.16 2.50 -11.14
C PHE A 25 26.16 1.77 -9.80
N PHE A 26 26.03 2.48 -8.69
CA PHE A 26 25.98 1.85 -7.37
C PHE A 26 24.78 0.90 -7.23
N SER A 27 23.61 1.31 -7.70
CA SER A 27 22.42 0.43 -7.70
C SER A 27 22.64 -0.80 -8.59
N THR A 28 23.32 -0.66 -9.74
CA THR A 28 23.64 -1.81 -10.60
C THR A 28 24.56 -2.81 -9.91
N GLY A 29 25.60 -2.34 -9.21
CA GLY A 29 26.47 -3.19 -8.40
C GLY A 29 25.70 -3.91 -7.29
N LEU A 30 24.84 -3.20 -6.56
CA LEU A 30 24.00 -3.78 -5.51
C LEU A 30 23.02 -4.85 -6.04
N THR A 31 22.47 -4.68 -7.25
CA THR A 31 21.60 -5.71 -7.84
C THR A 31 22.33 -7.02 -8.05
N VAL A 32 23.61 -6.97 -8.45
CA VAL A 32 24.45 -8.15 -8.62
C VAL A 32 24.86 -8.73 -7.26
N CYS A 33 25.19 -7.89 -6.27
CA CYS A 33 25.45 -8.35 -4.90
C CYS A 33 24.27 -9.17 -4.34
N TYR A 34 23.05 -8.67 -4.53
CA TYR A 34 21.84 -9.35 -4.05
C TYR A 34 21.57 -10.68 -4.77
N SER A 35 21.77 -10.75 -6.09
CA SER A 35 21.58 -12.01 -6.82
C SER A 35 22.58 -13.08 -6.39
N PHE A 36 23.86 -12.73 -6.23
CA PHE A 36 24.87 -13.68 -5.76
C PHE A 36 24.65 -14.10 -4.30
N ARG A 37 24.16 -13.19 -3.44
CA ARG A 37 23.72 -13.55 -2.08
C ARG A 37 22.60 -14.59 -2.10
N LEU A 38 21.61 -14.44 -3.00
CA LEU A 38 20.51 -15.41 -3.13
C LEU A 38 21.04 -16.77 -3.61
N VAL A 39 21.91 -16.78 -4.63
CA VAL A 39 22.55 -18.02 -5.11
C VAL A 39 23.32 -18.70 -3.98
N TYR A 40 24.03 -17.94 -3.14
CA TYR A 40 24.76 -18.52 -2.02
C TYR A 40 23.83 -19.23 -1.02
N TYR A 41 22.78 -18.57 -0.56
CA TYR A 41 21.90 -19.15 0.45
C TYR A 41 20.96 -20.26 -0.05
N SER A 42 20.71 -20.33 -1.36
CA SER A 42 19.78 -21.32 -1.94
C SER A 42 20.47 -22.52 -2.57
N MET A 43 21.59 -22.31 -3.28
CA MET A 43 22.19 -23.34 -4.12
C MET A 43 23.56 -23.81 -3.64
N THR A 44 24.46 -22.89 -3.24
CA THR A 44 25.86 -23.27 -2.96
C THR A 44 26.16 -23.47 -1.47
N GLY A 45 25.34 -22.90 -0.59
CA GLY A 45 25.52 -23.00 0.86
C GLY A 45 25.02 -24.33 1.43
N ASP A 46 25.27 -24.51 2.73
CA ASP A 46 24.79 -25.68 3.45
C ASP A 46 23.25 -25.68 3.57
N LEU A 47 22.66 -26.88 3.52
CA LEU A 47 21.22 -27.06 3.67
C LEU A 47 20.78 -26.75 5.11
N ASN A 48 20.16 -25.58 5.31
CA ASN A 48 19.61 -25.15 6.60
C ASN A 48 18.17 -25.63 6.85
N CYS A 49 17.71 -26.64 6.11
CA CYS A 49 16.35 -27.17 6.26
C CYS A 49 16.29 -28.17 7.43
N SER A 50 15.09 -28.45 7.94
CA SER A 50 14.86 -29.42 9.03
C SER A 50 15.38 -30.82 8.67
N SER A 51 15.64 -31.69 9.64
CA SER A 51 16.15 -33.05 9.36
C SER A 51 15.18 -33.93 8.56
N LEU A 52 13.87 -33.66 8.64
CA LEU A 52 12.82 -34.38 7.91
C LEU A 52 12.28 -33.52 6.76
N ASN A 53 13.04 -33.41 5.67
CA ASN A 53 12.56 -32.71 4.47
C ASN A 53 12.10 -33.70 3.41
N MET A 54 10.89 -33.50 2.89
CA MET A 54 10.36 -34.20 1.72
C MET A 54 10.51 -33.31 0.48
N LEU A 55 11.72 -33.19 -0.05
CA LEU A 55 11.97 -32.45 -1.28
C LEU A 55 11.54 -33.31 -2.49
N ASN A 56 10.60 -32.81 -3.29
CA ASN A 56 10.17 -33.46 -4.53
C ASN A 56 9.89 -32.42 -5.62
N ASP A 57 10.56 -32.54 -6.77
CA ASP A 57 10.44 -31.65 -7.94
C ASP A 57 9.71 -32.31 -9.13
N GLU A 58 9.07 -33.47 -8.95
CA GLU A 58 8.43 -34.24 -10.04
C GLU A 58 7.12 -33.63 -10.61
N GLY A 59 6.71 -32.45 -10.15
CA GLY A 59 5.51 -31.78 -10.61
C GLY A 59 5.60 -31.33 -12.07
N TRP A 60 5.09 -32.15 -13.01
CA TRP A 60 5.11 -31.86 -14.46
C TRP A 60 4.52 -30.48 -14.84
N VAL A 61 3.47 -30.02 -14.16
CA VAL A 61 2.86 -28.71 -14.42
C VAL A 61 3.84 -27.57 -14.09
N MET A 62 4.54 -27.68 -12.97
CA MET A 62 5.54 -26.69 -12.55
C MET A 62 6.74 -26.69 -13.50
N LEU A 63 7.29 -27.88 -13.82
CA LEU A 63 8.42 -28.02 -14.74
C LEU A 63 8.12 -27.46 -16.13
N ARG A 64 6.91 -27.72 -16.67
CA ARG A 64 6.51 -27.16 -17.97
C ARG A 64 6.43 -25.63 -17.95
N GLY A 65 5.93 -25.04 -16.86
CA GLY A 65 5.89 -23.58 -16.68
C GLY A 65 7.29 -22.96 -16.61
N MET A 66 8.19 -23.54 -15.81
CA MET A 66 9.57 -23.06 -15.67
C MET A 66 10.35 -23.16 -16.98
N MET A 67 10.22 -24.28 -17.72
CA MET A 67 10.90 -24.46 -19.00
C MET A 67 10.47 -23.42 -20.05
N GLY A 68 9.17 -23.11 -20.12
CA GLY A 68 8.66 -22.08 -21.02
C GLY A 68 9.24 -20.69 -20.71
N LEU A 69 9.28 -20.31 -19.44
CA LEU A 69 9.87 -19.05 -18.99
C LEU A 69 11.38 -18.99 -19.25
N LEU A 70 12.11 -20.10 -19.05
CA LEU A 70 13.54 -20.17 -19.32
C LEU A 70 13.86 -19.86 -20.79
N ILE A 71 13.16 -20.51 -21.73
CA ILE A 71 13.34 -20.27 -23.17
C ILE A 71 13.07 -18.80 -23.52
N MET A 72 11.98 -18.23 -22.99
CA MET A 72 11.66 -16.83 -23.23
C MET A 72 12.68 -15.86 -22.62
N SER A 73 13.26 -16.18 -21.47
CA SER A 73 14.26 -15.33 -20.82
C SER A 73 15.57 -15.22 -21.63
N ILE A 74 15.97 -16.29 -22.33
CA ILE A 74 17.19 -16.33 -23.13
C ILE A 74 16.98 -15.62 -24.48
N ILE A 75 15.88 -15.94 -25.17
CA ILE A 75 15.64 -15.52 -26.56
C ILE A 75 14.83 -14.21 -26.63
N GLY A 76 13.90 -14.00 -25.70
CA GLY A 76 12.96 -12.87 -25.75
C GLY A 76 13.66 -11.51 -25.76
N GLY A 77 14.77 -11.36 -25.03
CA GLY A 77 15.53 -10.10 -25.00
C GLY A 77 16.14 -9.71 -26.35
N SER A 78 16.69 -10.68 -27.10
CA SER A 78 17.28 -10.40 -28.41
C SER A 78 16.20 -10.15 -29.47
N ILE A 79 15.13 -10.96 -29.48
CA ILE A 79 13.99 -10.79 -30.40
C ILE A 79 13.38 -9.39 -30.23
N LEU A 80 13.10 -8.99 -28.99
CA LEU A 80 12.51 -7.67 -28.72
C LEU A 80 13.43 -6.53 -29.13
N ASN A 81 14.74 -6.66 -28.92
CA ASN A 81 15.69 -5.63 -29.33
C ASN A 81 15.67 -5.41 -30.85
N TRP A 82 15.64 -6.48 -31.65
CA TRP A 82 15.57 -6.38 -33.11
C TRP A 82 14.22 -5.85 -33.63
N LEU A 83 13.12 -6.16 -32.95
CA LEU A 83 11.79 -5.69 -33.34
C LEU A 83 11.55 -4.22 -32.98
N ILE A 84 11.97 -3.79 -31.79
CA ILE A 84 11.66 -2.45 -31.25
C ILE A 84 12.61 -1.39 -31.82
N PHE A 85 13.88 -1.72 -32.05
CA PHE A 85 14.89 -0.76 -32.52
C PHE A 85 15.34 -1.07 -33.95
N PRO A 86 14.53 -0.72 -34.98
CA PRO A 86 14.92 -0.92 -36.38
C PRO A 86 16.14 -0.06 -36.76
N THR A 87 16.35 1.07 -36.08
CA THR A 87 17.51 1.95 -36.25
C THR A 87 18.15 2.23 -34.89
N PRO A 88 19.22 1.53 -34.50
CA PRO A 88 19.89 1.77 -33.22
C PRO A 88 20.58 3.14 -33.22
N TYR A 89 20.46 3.87 -32.11
CA TYR A 89 21.19 5.12 -31.91
C TYR A 89 22.68 4.83 -31.72
N MET A 90 23.56 5.59 -32.39
CA MET A 90 25.01 5.41 -32.25
C MET A 90 25.48 5.96 -30.90
N ILE A 91 26.03 5.08 -30.06
CA ILE A 91 26.58 5.42 -28.75
C ILE A 91 28.11 5.48 -28.89
N CYS A 92 28.67 6.70 -28.90
CA CYS A 92 30.12 6.91 -28.95
C CYS A 92 30.65 7.17 -27.53
N LEU A 93 31.32 6.18 -26.94
CA LEU A 93 31.91 6.27 -25.60
C LEU A 93 33.40 5.88 -25.64
N PRO A 94 34.25 6.50 -24.80
CA PRO A 94 35.62 6.01 -24.60
C PRO A 94 35.60 4.61 -23.98
N LEU A 95 36.62 3.79 -24.29
CA LEU A 95 36.70 2.39 -23.87
C LEU A 95 36.48 2.19 -22.36
N GLN A 96 37.03 3.11 -21.54
CA GLN A 96 36.87 3.06 -20.08
C GLN A 96 35.41 3.16 -19.63
N MET A 97 34.62 4.03 -20.26
CA MET A 97 33.19 4.17 -19.91
C MET A 97 32.38 3.00 -20.43
N LYS A 98 32.71 2.47 -21.62
CA LYS A 98 32.03 1.32 -22.20
C LYS A 98 32.20 0.05 -21.34
N LEU A 99 33.37 -0.15 -20.74
CA LEU A 99 33.63 -1.31 -19.88
C LEU A 99 33.17 -1.12 -18.42
N LEU A 100 32.73 0.08 -18.03
CA LEU A 100 32.40 0.38 -16.63
C LEU A 100 31.28 -0.52 -16.09
N THR A 101 30.22 -0.75 -16.87
CA THR A 101 29.08 -1.58 -16.47
C THR A 101 29.52 -3.00 -16.15
N LEU A 102 30.42 -3.57 -16.97
CA LEU A 102 31.00 -4.89 -16.74
C LEU A 102 31.84 -4.93 -15.46
N PHE A 103 32.72 -3.95 -15.26
CA PHE A 103 33.55 -3.89 -14.05
C PHE A 103 32.68 -3.82 -12.79
N VAL A 104 31.67 -2.95 -12.78
CA VAL A 104 30.74 -2.83 -11.65
C VAL A 104 30.01 -4.15 -11.37
N CYS A 105 29.60 -4.88 -12.41
CA CYS A 105 28.99 -6.20 -12.25
C CYS A 105 29.95 -7.21 -11.63
N ILE A 106 31.20 -7.28 -12.11
CA ILE A 106 32.21 -8.22 -11.60
C ILE A 106 32.53 -7.91 -10.12
N PHE A 107 32.80 -6.64 -9.80
CA PHE A 107 33.04 -6.23 -8.42
C PHE A 107 31.83 -6.52 -7.53
N GLY A 108 30.61 -6.19 -7.98
CA GLY A 108 29.39 -6.47 -7.23
C GLY A 108 29.20 -7.97 -6.94
N GLY A 109 29.45 -8.83 -7.94
CA GLY A 109 29.36 -10.28 -7.75
C GLY A 109 30.38 -10.81 -6.74
N LEU A 110 31.64 -10.39 -6.87
CA LEU A 110 32.71 -10.77 -5.94
C LEU A 110 32.40 -10.30 -4.52
N PHE A 111 32.01 -9.03 -4.34
CA PHE A 111 31.64 -8.51 -3.03
C PHE A 111 30.43 -9.23 -2.45
N GLY A 112 29.38 -9.46 -3.24
CA GLY A 112 28.17 -10.17 -2.79
C GLY A 112 28.48 -11.57 -2.26
N TYR A 113 29.27 -12.34 -3.01
CA TYR A 113 29.63 -13.71 -2.63
C TYR A 113 30.58 -13.75 -1.41
N LEU A 114 31.57 -12.85 -1.35
CA LEU A 114 32.49 -12.77 -0.21
C LEU A 114 31.77 -12.36 1.08
N ILE A 115 30.79 -11.47 1.00
CA ILE A 115 29.99 -11.05 2.17
C ILE A 115 29.10 -12.20 2.66
N SER A 116 28.55 -13.02 1.74
CA SER A 116 27.72 -14.17 2.13
C SER A 116 28.53 -15.34 2.67
N PHE A 117 29.81 -15.46 2.31
CA PHE A 117 30.71 -16.50 2.81
C PHE A 117 31.12 -16.26 4.28
N MET A 118 30.18 -16.53 5.19
CA MET A 118 30.41 -16.48 6.63
C MET A 118 30.63 -17.88 7.17
N LYS A 119 31.72 -18.06 7.93
CA LYS A 119 31.99 -19.29 8.68
C LYS A 119 31.31 -19.24 10.05
N LEU A 120 31.00 -20.39 10.63
CA LEU A 120 30.34 -20.53 11.94
C LEU A 120 31.08 -19.78 13.07
N TYR A 121 32.41 -19.69 13.01
CA TYR A 121 33.23 -19.02 14.02
C TYR A 121 33.36 -17.49 13.84
N THR A 122 32.61 -16.89 12.91
CA THR A 122 32.66 -15.44 12.70
C THR A 122 31.74 -14.71 13.69
N LEU A 123 32.23 -13.59 14.25
CA LEU A 123 31.39 -12.69 15.04
C LEU A 123 30.20 -12.21 14.20
N ASN A 124 29.00 -12.29 14.78
CA ASN A 124 27.79 -11.90 14.08
C ASN A 124 27.73 -10.37 13.91
N LYS A 125 28.28 -9.88 12.79
CA LYS A 125 28.36 -8.45 12.45
C LYS A 125 27.00 -7.75 12.50
N SER A 126 25.92 -8.49 12.24
CA SER A 126 24.56 -7.95 12.26
C SER A 126 24.10 -7.54 13.67
N LEU A 127 24.51 -8.28 14.70
CA LEU A 127 24.20 -7.97 16.10
C LEU A 127 25.03 -6.79 16.60
N ILE A 128 26.28 -6.68 16.16
CA ILE A 128 27.15 -5.55 16.51
C ILE A 128 26.57 -4.23 15.98
N PHE A 129 26.06 -4.23 14.75
CA PHE A 129 25.43 -3.06 14.11
C PHE A 129 23.89 -3.18 14.06
N TYR A 130 23.26 -3.60 15.15
CA TYR A 130 21.82 -3.89 15.20
C TYR A 130 20.94 -2.73 14.73
N ASN A 131 21.24 -1.49 15.12
CA ASN A 131 20.45 -0.32 14.71
C ASN A 131 20.49 -0.09 13.19
N LEU A 132 21.67 -0.27 12.58
CA LEU A 132 21.83 -0.12 11.14
C LEU A 132 21.14 -1.26 10.39
N THR A 133 21.31 -2.50 10.86
CA THR A 133 20.72 -3.67 10.20
C THR A 133 19.20 -3.68 10.32
N SER A 134 18.64 -3.29 11.47
CA SER A 134 17.19 -3.13 11.65
C SER A 134 16.62 -2.00 10.78
N PHE A 135 17.31 -0.86 10.67
CA PHE A 135 16.88 0.24 9.79
C PHE A 135 16.87 -0.16 8.31
N LEU A 136 17.94 -0.79 7.81
CA LEU A 136 18.01 -1.23 6.42
C LEU A 136 17.07 -2.41 6.13
N GLY A 137 16.92 -3.34 7.08
CA GLY A 137 16.05 -4.52 6.95
C GLY A 137 14.56 -4.19 6.96
N SER A 138 14.15 -3.16 7.70
CA SER A 138 12.75 -2.70 7.78
C SER A 138 12.34 -1.74 6.65
N MET A 139 13.10 -1.69 5.54
CA MET A 139 12.89 -0.74 4.45
C MET A 139 12.82 0.72 4.95
N TRP A 140 13.83 1.13 5.73
CA TRP A 140 13.90 2.47 6.35
C TRP A 140 12.68 2.82 7.20
N PHE A 141 12.09 1.81 7.86
CA PHE A 141 10.83 1.93 8.62
C PHE A 141 9.64 2.50 7.82
N MET A 142 9.70 2.49 6.48
CA MET A 142 8.64 3.02 5.61
C MET A 142 7.28 2.34 5.87
N PRO A 143 7.18 1.00 6.05
CA PRO A 143 5.89 0.36 6.34
C PRO A 143 5.26 0.90 7.63
N PHE A 144 6.05 1.13 8.68
CA PHE A 144 5.54 1.66 9.94
C PHE A 144 5.11 3.12 9.85
N MET A 145 5.89 3.95 9.16
CA MET A 145 5.55 5.36 8.97
C MET A 145 4.29 5.52 8.12
N SER A 146 4.16 4.73 7.04
CA SER A 146 3.00 4.78 6.15
C SER A 146 1.75 4.14 6.72
N THR A 147 1.86 3.11 7.57
CA THR A 147 0.69 2.46 8.17
C THR A 147 0.24 3.20 9.43
N TYR A 148 1.05 3.21 10.50
CA TYR A 148 0.64 3.77 11.78
C TYR A 148 0.40 5.28 11.73
N GLY A 149 1.25 6.02 11.03
CA GLY A 149 1.12 7.47 10.91
C GLY A 149 -0.13 7.91 10.15
N VAL A 150 -0.48 7.18 9.08
CA VAL A 150 -1.61 7.54 8.20
C VAL A 150 -2.93 7.02 8.76
N ILE A 151 -2.97 5.84 9.38
CA ILE A 151 -4.22 5.22 9.86
C ILE A 151 -4.81 5.97 11.07
N TYR A 152 -3.99 6.55 11.93
CA TYR A 152 -4.44 7.16 13.19
C TYR A 152 -5.44 8.32 12.98
N TYR A 153 -5.14 9.24 12.05
CA TYR A 153 -5.97 10.42 11.81
C TYR A 153 -7.39 10.11 11.31
N PRO A 154 -7.60 9.33 10.23
CA PRO A 154 -8.94 9.01 9.73
C PRO A 154 -9.74 8.20 10.77
N LEU A 155 -9.10 7.32 11.55
CA LEU A 155 -9.80 6.57 12.60
C LEU A 155 -10.28 7.49 13.73
N ASN A 156 -9.45 8.42 14.19
CA ASN A 156 -9.85 9.36 15.24
C ASN A 156 -11.00 10.27 14.76
N ILE A 157 -10.93 10.76 13.53
CA ILE A 157 -12.01 11.53 12.92
C ILE A 157 -13.29 10.68 12.81
N GLY A 158 -13.18 9.43 12.37
CA GLY A 158 -14.31 8.50 12.31
C GLY A 158 -14.98 8.31 13.67
N GLN A 159 -14.20 8.18 14.74
CA GLN A 159 -14.73 8.07 16.10
C GLN A 159 -15.46 9.34 16.55
N VAL A 160 -14.89 10.52 16.29
CA VAL A 160 -15.52 11.80 16.65
C VAL A 160 -16.81 12.00 15.87
N VAL A 161 -16.84 11.70 14.57
CA VAL A 161 -18.04 11.81 13.74
C VAL A 161 -19.12 10.85 14.24
N GLY A 162 -18.79 9.56 14.44
CA GLY A 162 -19.78 8.59 14.92
C GLY A 162 -20.39 8.95 16.27
N LYS A 163 -19.58 9.46 17.22
CA LYS A 163 -20.07 9.83 18.55
C LYS A 163 -20.87 11.12 18.55
N SER A 164 -20.37 12.17 17.88
CA SER A 164 -20.97 13.51 17.98
C SER A 164 -22.07 13.73 16.96
N PHE A 165 -21.89 13.27 15.74
CA PHE A 165 -22.81 13.51 14.65
C PHE A 165 -23.90 12.46 14.60
N ASP A 166 -23.52 11.18 14.42
CA ASP A 166 -24.48 10.10 14.25
C ASP A 166 -25.24 9.82 15.54
N GLN A 167 -24.54 9.44 16.62
CA GLN A 167 -25.18 9.11 17.90
C GLN A 167 -25.63 10.33 18.72
N GLY A 168 -25.13 11.52 18.39
CA GLY A 168 -25.44 12.75 19.11
C GLY A 168 -26.52 13.57 18.41
N TRP A 169 -26.08 14.48 17.55
CA TRP A 169 -26.96 15.47 16.92
C TRP A 169 -28.08 14.85 16.08
N SER A 170 -27.80 13.76 15.34
CA SER A 170 -28.81 13.16 14.47
C SER A 170 -29.96 12.53 15.29
N GLU A 171 -29.65 11.88 16.42
CA GLU A 171 -30.68 11.33 17.32
C GLU A 171 -31.42 12.43 18.08
N TYR A 172 -30.71 13.49 18.48
CA TYR A 172 -31.32 14.65 19.14
C TYR A 172 -32.32 15.35 18.21
N PHE A 173 -31.94 15.68 16.97
CA PHE A 173 -32.87 16.33 16.04
C PHE A 173 -33.92 15.37 15.47
N GLY A 174 -33.63 14.08 15.45
CA GLY A 174 -34.52 13.04 14.94
C GLY A 174 -35.49 12.53 15.98
N GLY A 175 -35.44 11.21 16.21
CA GLY A 175 -36.47 10.48 16.93
C GLY A 175 -36.61 10.84 18.40
N GLN A 176 -35.51 11.13 19.10
CA GLN A 176 -35.57 11.32 20.56
C GLN A 176 -36.33 12.60 20.94
N HIS A 177 -36.04 13.71 20.26
CA HIS A 177 -36.72 14.97 20.58
C HIS A 177 -38.15 15.01 20.03
N LEU A 178 -38.41 14.35 18.90
CA LEU A 178 -39.77 14.20 18.38
C LEU A 178 -40.64 13.36 19.34
N TYR A 179 -40.10 12.26 19.87
CA TYR A 179 -40.76 11.46 20.90
C TYR A 179 -41.09 12.30 22.15
N GLN A 180 -40.12 13.05 22.68
CA GLN A 180 -40.34 13.91 23.84
C GLN A 180 -41.44 14.96 23.59
N LYS A 181 -41.47 15.58 22.41
CA LYS A 181 -42.53 16.54 22.04
C LYS A 181 -43.89 15.88 21.93
N LEU A 182 -43.99 14.72 21.30
CA LEU A 182 -45.26 13.98 21.18
C LEU A 182 -45.81 13.58 22.56
N VAL A 183 -44.94 13.14 23.47
CA VAL A 183 -45.34 12.84 24.85
C VAL A 183 -45.88 14.10 25.53
N ASN A 184 -45.20 15.24 25.43
CA ASN A 184 -45.68 16.50 26.02
C ASN A 184 -47.01 16.98 25.40
N TYR A 185 -47.19 16.83 24.08
CA TYR A 185 -48.46 17.14 23.43
C TYR A 185 -49.59 16.21 23.88
N SER A 186 -49.33 14.92 24.03
CA SER A 186 -50.33 13.97 24.53
C SER A 186 -50.77 14.31 25.97
N GLN A 187 -49.84 14.70 26.84
CA GLN A 187 -50.14 15.10 28.22
C GLN A 187 -50.97 16.39 28.27
N THR A 188 -50.62 17.39 27.46
CA THR A 188 -51.40 18.64 27.38
C THR A 188 -52.80 18.41 26.80
N LEU A 189 -52.93 17.58 25.76
CA LEU A 189 -54.23 17.17 25.22
C LEU A 189 -55.07 16.42 26.25
N PHE A 190 -54.47 15.51 27.02
CA PHE A 190 -55.18 14.79 28.07
C PHE A 190 -55.76 15.74 29.13
N ILE A 191 -54.98 16.76 29.54
CA ILE A 191 -55.46 17.78 30.49
C ILE A 191 -56.63 18.59 29.89
N MET A 192 -56.54 18.98 28.62
CA MET A 192 -57.63 19.70 27.93
C MET A 192 -58.90 18.86 27.77
N HIS A 193 -58.76 17.55 27.59
CA HIS A 193 -59.89 16.63 27.51
C HIS A 193 -60.47 16.27 28.90
N ASN A 194 -59.72 16.44 29.99
CA ASN A 194 -60.24 16.18 31.32
C ASN A 194 -61.04 17.36 31.91
N ASN A 195 -61.98 17.88 31.11
CA ASN A 195 -62.86 19.00 31.49
C ASN A 195 -64.29 18.52 31.77
N ASN A 196 -65.05 19.31 32.54
CA ASN A 196 -66.44 19.01 32.87
C ASN A 196 -67.35 19.10 31.61
N LEU A 197 -68.42 18.29 31.57
CA LEU A 197 -69.41 18.23 30.47
C LEU A 197 -69.96 19.60 30.02
N LYS A 198 -70.10 20.56 30.95
CA LYS A 198 -70.57 21.92 30.64
C LYS A 198 -69.66 22.64 29.63
N ILE A 199 -68.35 22.48 29.75
CA ILE A 199 -67.36 23.14 28.88
C ILE A 199 -67.41 22.53 27.47
N TYR A 200 -67.63 21.21 27.38
CA TYR A 200 -67.80 20.51 26.11
C TYR A 200 -69.00 20.99 25.29
N LEU A 201 -70.15 21.15 25.94
CA LEU A 201 -71.36 21.66 25.28
C LEU A 201 -71.16 23.09 24.77
N LEU A 202 -70.47 23.93 25.54
CA LEU A 202 -70.17 25.30 25.14
C LEU A 202 -69.25 25.34 23.90
N LEU A 203 -68.20 24.50 23.85
CA LEU A 203 -67.34 24.36 22.66
C LEU A 203 -68.13 23.93 21.42
N PHE A 204 -69.09 23.01 21.57
CA PHE A 204 -69.92 22.55 20.45
C PHE A 204 -70.79 23.67 19.86
N VAL A 205 -71.40 24.50 20.71
CA VAL A 205 -72.19 25.67 20.27
C VAL A 205 -71.30 26.67 19.54
N PHE A 206 -70.12 26.97 20.09
CA PHE A 206 -69.16 27.85 19.42
C PHE A 206 -68.75 27.32 18.04
N TRP A 207 -68.58 26.01 17.88
CA TRP A 207 -68.24 25.42 16.60
C TRP A 207 -69.36 25.53 15.56
N ILE A 208 -70.63 25.35 15.96
CA ILE A 208 -71.79 25.57 15.09
C ILE A 208 -71.84 27.02 14.60
N LEU A 209 -71.58 28.00 15.48
CA LEU A 209 -71.54 29.41 15.09
C LEU A 209 -70.44 29.71 14.06
N ILE A 210 -69.26 29.11 14.22
CA ILE A 210 -68.15 29.25 13.25
C ILE A 210 -68.55 28.65 11.90
N LEU A 211 -69.14 27.46 11.89
CA LEU A 211 -69.61 26.83 10.65
C LEU A 211 -70.69 27.65 9.95
N PHE A 212 -71.62 28.22 10.72
CA PHE A 212 -72.67 29.05 10.18
C PHE A 212 -72.09 30.32 9.54
N ASN A 213 -71.12 30.96 10.19
CA ASN A 213 -70.42 32.10 9.60
C ASN A 213 -69.66 31.72 8.31
N PHE A 214 -69.01 30.55 8.25
CA PHE A 214 -68.37 30.09 7.02
C PHE A 214 -69.35 29.84 5.89
N LEU A 215 -70.52 29.24 6.19
CA LEU A 215 -71.60 29.04 5.23
C LEU A 215 -72.26 30.32 4.75
N MET A 216 -72.15 31.42 5.51
CA MET A 216 -72.67 32.73 5.12
C MET A 216 -71.64 33.55 4.31
N PHE A 217 -70.36 33.22 4.41
CA PHE A 217 -69.27 33.89 3.67
C PHE A 217 -68.91 33.20 2.34
N PHE A 218 -69.29 31.94 2.16
CA PHE A 218 -69.30 31.23 0.87
C PHE A 218 -70.69 31.29 0.24
#